data_AF-A0A2V1E3X8-F1
#
_entry.id   AF-A0A2V1E3X8-F1
#
_cell.length_a   1.000
_cell.length_b   1.000
_cell.length_c   1.000
_cell.angle_alpha   90.00
_cell.angle_beta   90.00
_cell.angle_gamma   90.00
#
_symmetry.space_group_name_H-M   'P 1'
#
loop_
_entity.id
_entity.type
_entity.pdbx_description
1 polymer ?
#
loop_
_entity_poly.entity_id
_entity_poly.type
_entity_poly.pdbx_seq_one_letter_code
_entity_poly.pdbx_strand_id
1 'polypeptide(L)'
;MTFRQTFESFPWRLFVVLMSLPLALSPIIILATAAEEASVGYIKGRDCYPNGMWKETPGATWRIMDSSYFFTPNLSFGAMTFTQVKVIDIAWDLLIGRGIQILLAYVNYRVFNEWLLYHLELHLTSYKMYTAVAFQTTTMSTLGVLGKEFLCFAPPVLGSSKKQWRRFFRWLAMFCMLISTLYVLAFPTLMAAMTGYISTYGAYVENNENNLIGFDQAIAVQYVIRNASRINPDYRKDLVVTNLDEDLMQKVQDCMSHFLFPPRSYAEPMEPNIHEYIIQNRTSKFGGKDLQEPTLSIVATYRGSGDKIVSPGLVEMWYSLSNDGSPEAARQADYYNASYILSHGSCKPSETYQWGFSYIFLFMVSIFNFIWSCIMVGMWFDTTRGSRMYKAGRRPGLLRSIMDISAAIREELGNRVDQMSEDDIRDGLRNSEGKLLVPERELRIGRTSGHEPTEPARKRTWKTAITKGSTF
;
A
#
# COMPACT_ATOMS: atom_id res chain seq x y z
N MET A 1 20.41 -3.03 52.76
CA MET A 1 20.09 -3.81 51.54
C MET A 1 20.37 -2.92 50.35
N THR A 2 21.44 -3.23 49.62
CA THR A 2 21.99 -2.38 48.56
C THR A 2 21.21 -2.58 47.26
N PHE A 3 20.93 -1.47 46.56
CA PHE A 3 20.22 -1.37 45.27
C PHE A 3 20.68 -2.38 44.20
N ARG A 4 21.88 -2.94 44.36
CA ARG A 4 22.49 -3.98 43.52
C ARG A 4 21.81 -5.35 43.64
N GLN A 5 21.30 -5.72 44.82
CA GLN A 5 20.62 -7.01 45.04
C GLN A 5 19.19 -7.03 44.47
N THR A 6 18.49 -5.89 44.46
CA THR A 6 17.21 -5.73 43.75
C THR A 6 17.39 -5.66 42.24
N PHE A 7 18.58 -5.27 41.75
CA PHE A 7 18.89 -5.21 40.32
C PHE A 7 19.21 -6.58 39.72
N GLU A 8 19.75 -7.53 40.49
CA GLU A 8 20.07 -8.89 40.03
C GLU A 8 18.85 -9.83 39.96
N SER A 9 17.79 -9.56 40.71
CA SER A 9 16.54 -10.35 40.69
C SER A 9 15.59 -9.96 39.54
N PHE A 10 15.83 -8.84 38.88
CA PHE A 10 14.99 -8.39 37.77
C PHE A 10 15.31 -9.19 36.50
N PRO A 11 14.31 -9.73 35.78
CA PRO A 11 14.52 -10.54 34.58
C PRO A 11 14.92 -9.65 33.38
N TRP A 12 16.11 -9.04 33.46
CA TRP A 12 16.67 -8.12 32.46
C TRP A 12 16.61 -8.66 31.04
N ARG A 13 16.74 -9.97 30.88
CA ARG A 13 16.66 -10.63 29.57
C ARG A 13 15.27 -10.57 28.96
N LEU A 14 14.23 -10.71 29.78
CA LEU A 14 12.84 -10.61 29.35
C LEU A 14 12.47 -9.14 29.14
N PHE A 15 12.91 -8.27 30.05
CA PHE A 15 12.70 -6.83 29.95
C PHE A 15 13.34 -6.22 28.70
N VAL A 16 14.59 -6.57 28.37
CA VAL A 16 15.29 -6.07 27.17
C VAL A 16 14.57 -6.53 25.90
N VAL A 17 14.11 -7.77 25.83
CA VAL A 17 13.34 -8.27 24.68
C VAL A 17 11.99 -7.56 24.57
N LEU A 18 11.25 -7.46 25.68
CA LEU A 18 9.95 -6.78 25.73
C LEU A 18 10.04 -5.28 25.45
N MET A 19 11.14 -4.63 25.85
CA MET A 19 11.37 -3.20 25.59
C MET A 19 11.95 -2.94 24.20
N SER A 20 12.66 -3.90 23.60
CA SER A 20 13.16 -3.76 22.23
C SER A 20 12.06 -3.76 21.17
N LEU A 21 10.95 -4.46 21.42
CA LEU A 21 9.79 -4.52 20.53
C LEU A 21 9.11 -3.15 20.32
N PRO A 22 8.67 -2.42 21.36
CA PRO A 22 8.09 -1.09 21.19
C PRO A 22 9.11 -0.07 20.69
N LEU A 23 10.40 -0.21 21.05
CA LEU A 23 11.45 0.67 20.54
C LEU A 23 11.74 0.45 19.05
N ALA A 24 11.53 -0.76 18.54
CA ALA A 24 11.67 -1.08 17.13
C ALA A 24 10.37 -0.81 16.34
N LEU A 25 9.21 -0.78 16.99
CA LEU A 25 7.94 -0.33 16.42
C LEU A 25 7.84 1.19 16.34
N SER A 26 8.45 1.93 17.27
CA SER A 26 8.30 3.39 17.34
C SER A 26 8.71 4.12 16.05
N PRO A 27 9.80 3.78 15.33
CA PRO A 27 10.14 4.46 14.08
C PRO A 27 9.11 4.15 12.99
N ILE A 28 8.54 2.95 12.98
CA ILE A 28 7.51 2.54 12.01
C ILE A 28 6.23 3.31 12.25
N ILE A 29 5.80 3.41 13.51
CA ILE A 29 4.61 4.17 13.89
C ILE A 29 4.81 5.65 13.57
N ILE A 30 5.96 6.22 13.93
CA ILE A 30 6.28 7.63 13.65
C ILE A 30 6.29 7.90 12.14
N LEU A 31 6.94 7.04 11.35
CA LEU A 31 6.97 7.17 9.89
C LEU A 31 5.59 6.99 9.28
N ALA A 32 4.78 6.05 9.77
CA ALA A 32 3.41 5.85 9.32
C ALA A 32 2.56 7.08 9.63
N THR A 33 2.60 7.61 10.87
CA THR A 33 1.83 8.81 11.24
C THR A 33 2.30 10.04 10.47
N ALA A 34 3.60 10.20 10.24
CA ALA A 34 4.13 11.31 9.45
C ALA A 34 3.73 11.20 7.97
N ALA A 35 3.73 9.99 7.42
CA ALA A 35 3.28 9.74 6.05
C ALA A 35 1.76 9.90 5.91
N GLU A 36 0.97 9.57 6.94
CA GLU A 36 -0.46 9.85 6.99
C GLU A 36 -0.71 11.36 6.97
N GLU A 37 -0.05 12.12 7.84
CA GLU A 37 -0.20 13.58 7.89
C GLU A 37 0.20 14.24 6.57
N ALA A 38 1.33 13.83 6.00
CA ALA A 38 1.79 14.33 4.70
C ALA A 38 0.83 13.98 3.56
N SER A 39 0.27 12.76 3.55
CA SER A 39 -0.67 12.34 2.51
C SER A 39 -2.06 12.96 2.68
N VAL A 40 -2.52 13.21 3.91
CA VAL A 40 -3.77 13.96 4.15
C VAL A 40 -3.58 15.38 3.63
N GLY A 41 -2.45 16.02 3.96
CA GLY A 41 -2.13 17.35 3.46
C GLY A 41 -2.05 17.42 1.93
N TYR A 42 -1.58 16.35 1.28
CA TYR A 42 -1.48 16.27 -0.18
C TYR A 42 -2.83 16.04 -0.88
N ILE A 43 -3.70 15.21 -0.32
CA ILE A 43 -4.99 14.84 -0.93
C ILE A 43 -6.06 15.89 -0.61
N LYS A 44 -6.00 16.51 0.58
CA LYS A 44 -6.97 17.49 1.05
C LYS A 44 -6.82 18.79 0.27
N GLY A 45 -7.71 18.99 -0.70
CA GLY A 45 -7.76 20.19 -1.54
C GLY A 45 -7.57 19.94 -3.04
N ARG A 46 -7.31 18.69 -3.46
CA ARG A 46 -7.33 18.35 -4.88
C ARG A 46 -8.76 18.28 -5.42
N ASP A 47 -8.92 18.70 -6.67
CA ASP A 47 -10.18 18.51 -7.40
C ASP A 47 -10.39 17.06 -7.79
N CYS A 48 -9.31 16.35 -8.12
CA CYS A 48 -9.34 14.94 -8.49
C CYS A 48 -8.60 14.08 -7.49
N TYR A 49 -9.30 13.09 -6.95
CA TYR A 49 -8.71 12.11 -6.05
C TYR A 49 -8.00 10.99 -6.83
N PRO A 50 -7.03 10.28 -6.21
CA PRO A 50 -6.25 9.23 -6.88
C PRO A 50 -7.07 8.04 -7.42
N ASN A 51 -8.33 7.89 -7.00
CA ASN A 51 -9.27 6.88 -7.50
C ASN A 51 -9.99 7.33 -8.78
N GLY A 52 -9.64 8.51 -9.33
CA GLY A 52 -10.27 9.09 -10.51
C GLY A 52 -11.63 9.72 -10.25
N MET A 53 -12.09 9.77 -8.99
CA MET A 53 -13.30 10.49 -8.63
C MET A 53 -13.02 11.99 -8.49
N TRP A 54 -13.98 12.78 -8.95
CA TRP A 54 -13.99 14.21 -8.74
C TRP A 54 -14.46 14.52 -7.32
N LYS A 55 -13.88 15.55 -6.68
CA LYS A 55 -14.12 15.89 -5.27
C LYS A 55 -15.60 16.17 -4.95
N GLU A 56 -16.34 16.63 -5.94
CA GLU A 56 -17.76 16.99 -5.81
C GLU A 56 -18.69 15.78 -5.97
N THR A 57 -18.20 14.64 -6.47
CA THR A 57 -19.01 13.43 -6.68
C THR A 57 -19.43 12.82 -5.34
N PRO A 58 -20.70 12.41 -5.16
CA PRO A 58 -21.16 11.75 -3.95
C PRO A 58 -20.40 10.44 -3.71
N GLY A 59 -19.82 10.28 -2.51
CA GLY A 59 -18.98 9.13 -2.16
C GLY A 59 -17.48 9.34 -2.42
N ALA A 60 -17.08 10.50 -2.95
CA ALA A 60 -15.68 10.87 -3.05
C ALA A 60 -15.07 11.09 -1.65
N THR A 61 -14.11 10.25 -1.26
CA THR A 61 -13.46 10.30 0.05
C THR A 61 -12.00 10.73 -0.11
N TRP A 62 -11.55 11.66 0.73
CA TRP A 62 -10.11 12.00 0.86
C TRP A 62 -9.39 11.08 1.87
N ARG A 63 -10.09 10.06 2.41
CA ARG A 63 -9.56 9.17 3.44
C ARG A 63 -8.54 8.21 2.83
N ILE A 64 -7.31 8.26 3.31
CA ILE A 64 -6.19 7.47 2.79
C ILE A 64 -6.37 5.95 2.97
N MET A 65 -7.09 5.53 4.00
CA MET A 65 -7.39 4.11 4.30
C MET A 65 -8.60 3.55 3.55
N ASP A 66 -9.11 4.26 2.56
CA ASP A 66 -10.16 3.70 1.69
C ASP A 66 -9.58 2.56 0.83
N SER A 67 -10.31 1.45 0.69
CA SER A 67 -9.86 0.30 -0.09
C SER A 67 -9.74 0.63 -1.58
N SER A 68 -10.42 1.67 -2.06
CA SER A 68 -10.25 2.21 -3.41
C SER A 68 -8.82 2.72 -3.69
N TYR A 69 -8.04 3.05 -2.66
CA TYR A 69 -6.66 3.51 -2.78
C TYR A 69 -5.60 2.41 -2.63
N PHE A 70 -6.01 1.13 -2.60
CA PHE A 70 -5.08 0.05 -2.28
C PHE A 70 -3.91 -0.06 -3.27
N PHE A 71 -4.17 -0.04 -4.58
CA PHE A 71 -3.14 -0.13 -5.62
C PHE A 71 -2.72 1.21 -6.23
N THR A 72 -3.29 2.33 -5.77
CA THR A 72 -2.98 3.64 -6.36
C THR A 72 -1.87 4.33 -5.56
N PRO A 73 -0.83 4.84 -6.25
CA PRO A 73 0.16 5.72 -5.65
C PRO A 73 -0.51 6.99 -5.12
N ASN A 74 -0.77 7.04 -3.83
CA ASN A 74 -1.40 8.17 -3.16
C ASN A 74 -0.37 9.12 -2.52
N LEU A 75 0.87 8.67 -2.35
CA LEU A 75 2.02 9.48 -2.01
C LEU A 75 2.91 9.62 -3.26
N SER A 76 2.55 10.56 -4.13
CA SER A 76 3.21 10.76 -5.41
C SER A 76 3.89 12.13 -5.51
N PHE A 77 4.99 12.18 -6.24
CA PHE A 77 5.85 13.36 -6.31
C PHE A 77 6.25 13.70 -7.75
N GLY A 78 6.42 15.00 -7.99
CA GLY A 78 6.87 15.56 -9.26
C GLY A 78 5.81 15.60 -10.35
N ALA A 79 6.16 16.29 -11.44
CA ALA A 79 5.44 16.27 -12.71
C ALA A 79 6.47 15.92 -13.78
N MET A 80 6.38 14.70 -14.29
CA MET A 80 7.39 14.07 -15.13
C MET A 80 6.77 13.54 -16.41
N THR A 81 7.60 13.33 -17.44
CA THR A 81 7.16 12.65 -18.67
C THR A 81 7.03 11.15 -18.43
N PHE A 82 6.23 10.46 -19.26
CA PHE A 82 6.05 9.02 -19.19
C PHE A 82 7.38 8.23 -19.17
N THR A 83 8.34 8.65 -19.99
CA THR A 83 9.64 7.98 -20.09
C THR A 83 10.46 8.15 -18.81
N GLN A 84 10.45 9.33 -18.20
CA GLN A 84 11.15 9.60 -16.94
C GLN A 84 10.61 8.73 -15.80
N VAL A 85 9.29 8.71 -15.60
CA VAL A 85 8.70 7.92 -14.50
C VAL A 85 8.94 6.43 -14.69
N LYS A 86 8.90 5.93 -15.94
CA LYS A 86 9.15 4.52 -16.24
C LYS A 86 10.60 4.12 -15.96
N VAL A 87 11.56 5.00 -16.23
CA VAL A 87 12.97 4.76 -15.88
C VAL A 87 13.15 4.71 -14.37
N ILE A 88 12.52 5.63 -13.62
CA ILE A 88 12.57 5.65 -12.15
C ILE A 88 12.01 4.35 -11.57
N ASP A 89 10.85 3.92 -12.07
CA ASP A 89 10.17 2.70 -11.62
C ASP A 89 11.03 1.44 -11.83
N ILE A 90 11.60 1.28 -13.04
CA ILE A 90 12.50 0.16 -13.36
C ILE A 90 13.78 0.22 -12.51
N ALA A 91 14.36 1.40 -12.33
CA ALA A 91 15.58 1.56 -11.52
C ALA A 91 15.32 1.22 -10.04
N TRP A 92 14.17 1.64 -9.52
CA TRP A 92 13.73 1.33 -8.15
C TRP A 92 13.56 -0.18 -7.96
N ASP A 93 12.83 -0.85 -8.84
CA ASP A 93 12.60 -2.30 -8.76
C ASP A 93 13.90 -3.12 -8.88
N LEU A 94 14.81 -2.69 -9.76
CA LEU A 94 16.07 -3.37 -9.95
C LEU A 94 17.03 -3.15 -8.78
N LEU A 95 17.26 -1.90 -8.36
CA LEU A 95 18.25 -1.58 -7.34
C LEU A 95 17.74 -1.89 -5.94
N ILE A 96 16.52 -1.45 -5.63
CA ILE A 96 15.96 -1.56 -4.29
C ILE A 96 15.23 -2.88 -4.14
N GLY A 97 14.36 -3.23 -5.09
CA GLY A 97 13.63 -4.50 -5.06
C GLY A 97 14.58 -5.71 -5.02
N ARG A 98 15.48 -5.84 -6.00
CA ARG A 98 16.44 -6.97 -6.03
C ARG A 98 17.60 -6.81 -5.06
N GLY A 99 18.11 -5.60 -4.86
CA GLY A 99 19.22 -5.36 -3.93
C GLY A 99 18.85 -5.72 -2.49
N ILE A 100 17.68 -5.28 -2.02
CA ILE A 100 17.20 -5.67 -0.68
C ILE A 100 16.86 -7.15 -0.64
N GLN A 101 16.29 -7.74 -1.70
CA GLN A 101 16.07 -9.19 -1.75
C GLN A 101 17.36 -9.98 -1.50
N ILE A 102 18.49 -9.58 -2.11
CA ILE A 102 19.80 -10.22 -1.92
C ILE A 102 20.26 -10.06 -0.46
N LEU A 103 20.09 -8.87 0.12
CA LEU A 103 20.44 -8.62 1.53
C LEU A 103 19.60 -9.49 2.48
N LEU A 104 18.29 -9.56 2.29
CA LEU A 104 17.39 -10.40 3.08
C LEU A 104 17.75 -11.88 2.93
N ALA A 105 18.07 -12.32 1.71
CA ALA A 105 18.50 -13.67 1.43
C ALA A 105 19.81 -14.02 2.14
N TYR A 106 20.77 -13.09 2.20
CA TYR A 106 22.01 -13.25 2.94
C TYR A 106 21.77 -13.37 4.46
N VAL A 107 20.90 -12.53 5.03
CA VAL A 107 20.54 -12.62 6.44
C VAL A 107 19.84 -13.95 6.75
N ASN A 108 18.87 -14.36 5.93
CA ASN A 108 18.23 -15.67 6.03
C ASN A 108 19.27 -16.79 5.99
N TYR A 109 20.19 -16.73 5.02
CA TYR A 109 21.25 -17.73 4.89
C TYR A 109 22.07 -17.85 6.17
N ARG A 110 22.50 -16.73 6.74
CA ARG A 110 23.28 -16.73 7.98
C ARG A 110 22.50 -17.31 9.16
N VAL A 111 21.31 -16.77 9.43
CA VAL A 111 20.51 -17.13 10.60
C VAL A 111 20.02 -18.57 10.52
N PHE A 112 19.57 -19.02 9.34
CA PHE A 112 19.06 -20.38 9.17
C PHE A 112 20.16 -21.42 9.30
N ASN A 113 21.36 -21.15 8.79
CA ASN A 113 22.49 -22.05 8.97
C ASN A 113 22.94 -22.16 10.43
N GLU A 114 23.00 -21.04 11.16
CA GLU A 114 23.29 -21.04 12.60
C GLU A 114 22.21 -21.80 13.39
N TRP A 115 20.94 -21.63 13.01
CA TRP A 115 19.83 -22.36 13.59
C TRP A 115 19.82 -23.85 13.25
N LEU A 116 20.19 -24.22 12.03
CA LEU A 116 20.28 -25.62 11.61
C LEU A 116 21.29 -26.40 12.45
N LEU A 117 22.45 -25.80 12.77
CA LEU A 117 23.42 -26.41 13.67
C LEU A 117 22.85 -26.60 15.08
N TYR A 118 22.19 -25.58 15.63
CA TYR A 118 21.53 -25.71 16.91
C TYR A 118 20.44 -26.81 16.89
N HIS A 119 19.71 -26.90 15.78
CA HIS A 119 18.68 -27.89 15.58
C HIS A 119 19.26 -29.32 15.57
N LEU A 120 20.40 -29.51 14.90
CA LEU A 120 21.15 -30.77 14.86
C LEU A 120 21.71 -31.23 16.22
N GLU A 121 21.98 -30.31 17.14
CA GLU A 121 22.39 -30.66 18.52
C GLU A 121 21.26 -31.28 19.35
N LEU A 122 20.01 -30.92 19.03
CA LEU A 122 18.84 -31.29 19.82
C LEU A 122 17.99 -32.37 19.17
N HIS A 123 18.01 -32.45 17.84
CA HIS A 123 17.07 -33.23 17.07
C HIS A 123 17.71 -33.89 15.85
N LEU A 124 17.16 -35.04 15.49
CA LEU A 124 17.49 -35.76 14.28
C LEU A 124 16.91 -35.03 13.06
N THR A 125 17.77 -34.66 12.11
CA THR A 125 17.36 -33.99 10.87
C THR A 125 17.57 -34.90 9.66
N SER A 126 16.72 -34.75 8.65
CA SER A 126 16.92 -35.47 7.39
C SER A 126 18.03 -34.80 6.56
N TYR A 127 18.77 -35.60 5.79
CA TYR A 127 19.71 -35.11 4.79
C TYR A 127 19.09 -34.12 3.80
N LYS A 128 17.82 -34.31 3.42
CA LYS A 128 17.14 -33.39 2.49
C LYS A 128 16.88 -32.03 3.12
N MET A 129 16.53 -32.00 4.41
CA MET A 129 16.35 -30.76 5.16
C MET A 129 17.70 -30.05 5.36
N TYR A 130 18.75 -30.81 5.68
CA TYR A 130 20.08 -30.24 5.85
C TYR A 130 20.60 -29.63 4.55
N THR A 131 20.55 -30.36 3.43
CA THR A 131 21.01 -29.87 2.13
C THR A 131 20.20 -28.68 1.64
N ALA A 132 18.88 -28.72 1.79
CA ALA A 132 17.98 -27.60 1.51
C ALA A 132 18.44 -26.33 2.24
N VAL A 133 18.54 -26.40 3.57
CA VAL A 133 18.87 -25.22 4.38
C VAL A 133 20.34 -24.82 4.30
N ALA A 134 21.27 -25.75 4.07
CA ALA A 134 22.69 -25.41 3.99
C ALA A 134 23.10 -24.80 2.64
N PHE A 135 22.46 -25.24 1.55
CA PHE A 135 22.90 -24.92 0.18
C PHE A 135 21.92 -24.08 -0.63
N GLN A 136 20.61 -24.14 -0.33
CA GLN A 136 19.57 -23.55 -1.20
C GLN A 136 18.55 -22.69 -0.44
N THR A 137 18.94 -22.02 0.65
CA THR A 137 18.07 -21.38 1.65
C THR A 137 16.85 -20.63 1.10
N THR A 138 17.00 -19.90 0.00
CA THR A 138 15.97 -19.02 -0.57
C THR A 138 15.44 -19.50 -1.93
N THR A 139 15.20 -20.81 -2.07
CA THR A 139 14.67 -21.40 -3.32
C THR A 139 13.28 -22.01 -3.13
N MET A 140 12.59 -22.25 -4.25
CA MET A 140 11.28 -22.95 -4.22
C MET A 140 11.41 -24.40 -3.74
N SER A 141 12.56 -25.04 -3.97
CA SER A 141 12.83 -26.40 -3.50
C SER A 141 12.86 -26.45 -1.97
N THR A 142 13.55 -25.49 -1.34
CA THR A 142 13.62 -25.44 0.12
C THR A 142 12.28 -25.09 0.74
N LEU A 143 11.49 -24.21 0.10
CA LEU A 143 10.12 -23.93 0.52
C LEU A 143 9.27 -25.23 0.54
N GLY A 144 9.38 -26.06 -0.49
CA GLY A 144 8.70 -27.35 -0.56
C GLY A 144 9.15 -28.35 0.52
N VAL A 145 10.46 -28.45 0.77
CA VAL A 145 11.01 -29.31 1.83
C VAL A 145 10.58 -28.83 3.21
N LEU A 146 10.72 -27.52 3.50
CA LEU A 146 10.28 -26.92 4.76
C LEU A 146 8.77 -27.06 4.95
N GLY A 147 7.98 -26.88 3.90
CA GLY A 147 6.53 -27.07 3.92
C GLY A 147 6.12 -28.52 4.22
N LYS A 148 6.79 -29.50 3.59
CA LYS A 148 6.56 -30.92 3.87
C LYS A 148 6.93 -31.27 5.31
N GLU A 149 8.09 -30.82 5.80
CA GLU A 149 8.49 -31.05 7.20
C GLU A 149 7.51 -30.37 8.16
N PHE A 150 7.08 -29.13 7.89
CA PHE A 150 6.08 -28.41 8.66
C PHE A 150 4.74 -29.16 8.76
N LEU A 151 4.22 -29.68 7.63
CA LEU A 151 2.97 -30.45 7.60
C LEU A 151 3.11 -31.82 8.27
N CYS A 152 4.29 -32.45 8.13
CA CYS A 152 4.58 -33.73 8.77
C CYS A 152 4.66 -33.62 10.30
N PHE A 153 5.14 -32.48 10.80
CA PHE A 153 5.09 -32.13 12.21
C PHE A 153 3.77 -31.43 12.52
N ALA A 154 2.68 -32.18 12.67
CA ALA A 154 1.39 -31.62 13.10
C ALA A 154 1.55 -30.76 14.37
N PRO A 155 0.84 -29.62 14.48
CA PRO A 155 0.94 -28.74 15.65
C PRO A 155 0.59 -29.54 16.91
N PRO A 156 1.42 -29.53 17.96
CA PRO A 156 1.08 -30.20 19.20
C PRO A 156 -0.19 -29.55 19.77
N VAL A 157 -1.22 -30.36 20.02
CA VAL A 157 -2.40 -29.92 20.80
C VAL A 157 -1.90 -29.30 22.10
N LEU A 158 -2.33 -28.06 22.36
CA LEU A 158 -1.83 -27.22 23.44
C LEU A 158 -2.01 -27.93 24.79
N GLY A 159 -0.94 -28.55 25.29
CA GLY A 159 -0.93 -29.34 26.51
C GLY A 159 0.28 -28.97 27.37
N SER A 160 0.05 -28.81 28.68
CA SER A 160 1.00 -28.24 29.64
C SER A 160 2.07 -29.26 30.10
N SER A 161 2.89 -29.76 29.18
CA SER A 161 4.04 -30.63 29.48
C SER A 161 5.33 -30.09 28.87
N LYS A 162 6.43 -30.11 29.64
CA LYS A 162 7.76 -29.59 29.23
C LYS A 162 8.26 -30.22 27.91
N LYS A 163 7.92 -31.48 27.64
CA LYS A 163 8.32 -32.18 26.39
C LYS A 163 7.50 -31.72 25.18
N GLN A 164 6.24 -31.34 25.41
CA GLN A 164 5.34 -30.78 24.39
C GLN A 164 5.76 -29.35 24.00
N TRP A 165 6.17 -28.55 24.99
CA TRP A 165 6.65 -27.19 24.79
C TRP A 165 7.86 -27.14 23.83
N ARG A 166 8.86 -28.01 24.03
CA ARG A 166 10.02 -28.09 23.10
C ARG A 166 9.62 -28.44 21.67
N ARG A 167 8.62 -29.31 21.49
CA ARG A 167 8.10 -29.66 20.15
C ARG A 167 7.38 -28.47 19.49
N PHE A 168 6.65 -27.68 20.27
CA PHE A 168 6.00 -26.46 19.79
C PHE A 168 7.02 -25.43 19.31
N PHE A 169 8.05 -25.12 20.10
CA PHE A 169 9.08 -24.15 19.69
C PHE A 169 9.84 -24.60 18.43
N ARG A 170 10.08 -25.90 18.28
CA ARG A 170 10.65 -26.44 17.04
C ARG A 170 9.72 -26.22 15.85
N TRP A 171 8.45 -26.57 15.99
CA TRP A 171 7.45 -26.38 14.94
C TRP A 171 7.33 -24.89 14.56
N LEU A 172 7.31 -24.00 15.55
CA LEU A 172 7.29 -22.55 15.37
C LEU A 172 8.54 -22.06 14.61
N ALA A 173 9.73 -22.55 14.95
CA ALA A 173 10.95 -22.17 14.24
C ALA A 173 10.93 -22.61 12.77
N MET A 174 10.43 -23.82 12.47
CA MET A 174 10.24 -24.29 11.09
C MET A 174 9.23 -23.42 10.32
N PHE A 175 8.13 -23.05 10.97
CA PHE A 175 7.13 -22.14 10.41
C PHE A 175 7.71 -20.75 10.13
N CYS A 176 8.49 -20.21 11.06
CA CYS A 176 9.20 -18.95 10.91
C CYS A 176 10.18 -18.98 9.72
N MET A 177 10.95 -20.06 9.55
CA MET A 177 11.81 -20.23 8.38
C MET A 177 11.01 -20.30 7.08
N LEU A 178 9.87 -21.00 7.06
CA LEU A 178 8.99 -21.11 5.90
C LEU A 178 8.43 -19.74 5.50
N ILE A 179 7.82 -19.01 6.43
CA ILE A 179 7.26 -17.68 6.18
C ILE A 179 8.35 -16.71 5.74
N SER A 180 9.52 -16.75 6.39
CA SER A 180 10.62 -15.87 6.02
C SER A 180 11.15 -16.17 4.61
N THR A 181 11.24 -17.45 4.23
CA THR A 181 11.63 -17.84 2.86
C THR A 181 10.61 -17.35 1.84
N LEU A 182 9.31 -17.52 2.12
CA LEU A 182 8.23 -16.99 1.29
C LEU A 182 8.29 -15.47 1.15
N TYR A 183 8.57 -14.76 2.25
CA TYR A 183 8.70 -13.31 2.26
C TYR A 183 9.85 -12.84 1.37
N VAL A 184 11.04 -13.42 1.50
CA VAL A 184 12.20 -13.06 0.65
C VAL A 184 11.94 -13.33 -0.83
N LEU A 185 11.21 -14.40 -1.14
CA LEU A 185 10.82 -14.73 -2.52
C LEU A 185 9.80 -13.75 -3.08
N ALA A 186 8.82 -13.33 -2.28
CA ALA A 186 7.78 -12.37 -2.65
C ALA A 186 8.23 -10.90 -2.56
N PHE A 187 9.39 -10.61 -1.95
CA PHE A 187 9.82 -9.24 -1.68
C PHE A 187 9.88 -8.34 -2.93
N PRO A 188 10.50 -8.75 -4.05
CA PRO A 188 10.53 -7.90 -5.25
C PRO A 188 9.15 -7.61 -5.81
N THR A 189 8.25 -8.59 -5.79
CA THR A 189 6.87 -8.41 -6.25
C THR A 189 6.06 -7.50 -5.33
N LEU A 190 6.31 -7.56 -4.02
CA LEU A 190 5.71 -6.63 -3.06
C LEU A 190 6.21 -5.20 -3.26
N MET A 191 7.51 -5.03 -3.56
CA MET A 191 8.09 -3.72 -3.85
C MET A 191 7.52 -3.13 -5.15
N ALA A 192 7.48 -3.92 -6.22
CA ALA A 192 6.91 -3.50 -7.50
C ALA A 192 5.41 -3.19 -7.43
N ALA A 193 4.68 -3.85 -6.53
CA ALA A 193 3.26 -3.54 -6.28
C ALA A 193 3.06 -2.30 -5.38
N MET A 194 4.05 -1.96 -4.56
CA MET A 194 4.01 -0.82 -3.64
C MET A 194 4.33 0.49 -4.35
N THR A 195 5.24 0.45 -5.33
CA THR A 195 5.60 1.62 -6.14
C THR A 195 4.88 1.62 -7.46
N GLY A 196 4.74 2.81 -8.03
CA GLY A 196 4.25 2.95 -9.38
C GLY A 196 4.11 4.39 -9.79
N TYR A 197 3.55 4.59 -10.97
CA TYR A 197 3.27 5.91 -11.50
C TYR A 197 1.82 6.03 -11.93
N ILE A 198 1.31 7.25 -11.81
CA ILE A 198 -0.04 7.63 -12.25
C ILE A 198 0.06 8.88 -13.11
N SER A 199 -0.84 9.01 -14.08
CA SER A 199 -1.09 10.29 -14.71
C SER A 199 -1.64 11.27 -13.67
N THR A 200 -1.21 12.51 -13.74
CA THR A 200 -1.92 13.59 -13.04
C THR A 200 -3.35 13.68 -13.57
N TYR A 201 -4.29 14.05 -12.71
CA TYR A 201 -5.69 14.20 -13.09
C TYR A 201 -6.10 15.66 -12.95
N GLY A 202 -6.74 16.19 -14.00
CA GLY A 202 -7.43 17.48 -13.97
C GLY A 202 -8.93 17.26 -13.92
N ALA A 203 -9.65 18.15 -13.24
CA ALA A 203 -11.12 18.16 -13.27
C ALA A 203 -11.60 18.90 -14.52
N TYR A 204 -12.42 18.23 -15.32
CA TYR A 204 -13.00 18.79 -16.53
C TYR A 204 -14.52 18.67 -16.51
N VAL A 205 -15.18 19.64 -17.11
CA VAL A 205 -16.64 19.66 -17.29
C VAL A 205 -16.92 19.68 -18.79
N GLU A 206 -17.83 18.81 -19.21
CA GLU A 206 -18.30 18.77 -20.59
C GLU A 206 -19.35 19.87 -20.82
N ASN A 207 -19.14 20.67 -21.86
CA ASN A 207 -20.09 21.67 -22.34
C ASN A 207 -21.15 21.00 -23.24
N ASN A 208 -22.26 21.68 -23.55
CA ASN A 208 -23.30 21.21 -24.49
C ASN A 208 -22.77 20.82 -25.88
N GLU A 209 -21.63 21.39 -26.30
CA GLU A 209 -20.92 21.03 -27.55
C GLU A 209 -19.97 19.82 -27.41
N ASN A 210 -20.00 19.13 -26.27
CA ASN A 210 -19.10 18.03 -25.89
C ASN A 210 -17.61 18.45 -25.80
N ASN A 211 -17.35 19.74 -25.61
CA ASN A 211 -16.01 20.26 -25.38
C ASN A 211 -15.66 20.15 -23.88
N LEU A 212 -14.44 19.71 -23.57
CA LEU A 212 -13.94 19.58 -22.20
C LEU A 212 -13.30 20.89 -21.75
N ILE A 213 -13.90 21.55 -20.77
CA ILE A 213 -13.41 22.80 -20.17
C ILE A 213 -12.89 22.48 -18.77
N GLY A 214 -11.74 23.05 -18.40
CA GLY A 214 -11.17 22.86 -17.08
C GLY A 214 -12.09 23.42 -15.99
N PHE A 215 -12.27 22.69 -14.89
CA PHE A 215 -13.10 23.16 -13.78
C PHE A 215 -12.51 24.41 -13.09
N ASP A 216 -11.20 24.61 -13.20
CA ASP A 216 -10.50 25.83 -12.78
C ASP A 216 -10.97 27.09 -13.53
N GLN A 217 -11.55 26.92 -14.72
CA GLN A 217 -12.12 28.00 -15.53
C GLN A 217 -13.62 28.24 -15.27
N ALA A 218 -14.24 27.47 -14.37
CA ALA A 218 -15.65 27.62 -14.03
C ALA A 218 -15.84 28.78 -13.05
N ILE A 219 -16.57 29.81 -13.48
CA ILE A 219 -16.80 31.02 -12.67
C ILE A 219 -18.25 31.07 -12.22
N ALA A 220 -18.48 31.35 -10.93
CA ALA A 220 -19.83 31.49 -10.39
C ALA A 220 -20.59 32.68 -11.00
N VAL A 221 -21.85 32.44 -11.36
CA VAL A 221 -22.77 33.44 -11.92
C VAL A 221 -23.66 34.01 -10.82
N GLN A 222 -23.72 35.34 -10.73
CA GLN A 222 -24.54 36.07 -9.76
C GLN A 222 -25.80 36.67 -10.39
N TYR A 223 -25.67 37.18 -11.63
CA TYR A 223 -26.79 37.72 -12.38
C TYR A 223 -26.72 37.32 -13.85
N VAL A 224 -27.88 37.19 -14.49
CA VAL A 224 -28.02 36.97 -15.94
C VAL A 224 -28.94 38.03 -16.51
N ILE A 225 -28.48 38.77 -17.52
CA ILE A 225 -29.28 39.78 -18.22
C ILE A 225 -29.73 39.21 -19.57
N ARG A 226 -31.01 38.82 -19.67
CA ARG A 226 -31.57 38.20 -20.89
C ARG A 226 -31.61 39.17 -22.08
N ASN A 227 -31.90 40.44 -21.80
CA ASN A 227 -32.03 41.47 -22.83
C ASN A 227 -30.73 42.26 -23.06
N ALA A 228 -29.61 41.54 -23.12
CA ALA A 228 -28.26 42.10 -23.22
C ALA A 228 -28.04 42.96 -24.48
N SER A 229 -28.70 42.63 -25.59
CA SER A 229 -28.61 43.35 -26.87
C SER A 229 -28.95 44.85 -26.77
N ARG A 230 -29.66 45.26 -25.72
CA ARG A 230 -30.00 46.66 -25.44
C ARG A 230 -28.84 47.45 -24.85
N ILE A 231 -27.92 46.77 -24.18
CA ILE A 231 -26.69 47.37 -23.62
C ILE A 231 -25.70 47.58 -24.77
N ASN A 232 -25.39 46.50 -25.48
CA ASN A 232 -24.56 46.50 -26.67
C ASN A 232 -25.22 45.63 -27.77
N PRO A 233 -25.48 46.17 -28.97
CA PRO A 233 -26.04 45.40 -30.09
C PRO A 233 -25.16 44.21 -30.54
N ASP A 234 -23.87 44.20 -30.19
CA ASP A 234 -22.95 43.10 -30.51
C ASP A 234 -23.20 41.84 -29.65
N TYR A 235 -23.92 41.95 -28.53
CA TYR A 235 -24.25 40.81 -27.68
C TYR A 235 -25.33 39.94 -28.33
N ARG A 236 -24.96 38.68 -28.61
CA ARG A 236 -25.82 37.68 -29.24
C ARG A 236 -26.47 36.72 -28.26
N LYS A 237 -25.88 36.57 -27.07
CA LYS A 237 -26.36 35.73 -25.98
C LYS A 237 -26.69 36.59 -24.75
N ASP A 238 -27.37 35.98 -23.78
CA ASP A 238 -27.60 36.58 -22.46
C ASP A 238 -26.26 37.05 -21.86
N LEU A 239 -26.27 38.21 -21.19
CA LEU A 239 -25.07 38.75 -20.55
C LEU A 239 -24.94 38.12 -19.17
N VAL A 240 -23.89 37.33 -19.00
CA VAL A 240 -23.59 36.63 -17.75
C VAL A 240 -22.72 37.52 -16.87
N VAL A 241 -23.17 37.76 -15.64
CA VAL A 241 -22.47 38.57 -14.64
C VAL A 241 -21.91 37.64 -13.59
N THR A 242 -20.59 37.51 -13.59
CA THR A 242 -19.88 36.61 -12.67
C THR A 242 -19.50 37.33 -11.38
N ASN A 243 -19.17 36.56 -10.34
CA ASN A 243 -18.68 37.11 -9.07
C ASN A 243 -17.30 37.78 -9.17
N LEU A 244 -16.53 37.49 -10.23
CA LEU A 244 -15.21 38.09 -10.48
C LEU A 244 -15.29 39.39 -11.29
N ASP A 245 -16.43 39.69 -11.91
CA ASP A 245 -16.63 40.90 -12.72
C ASP A 245 -17.19 42.05 -11.86
N GLU A 246 -16.33 42.67 -11.03
CA GLU A 246 -16.75 43.73 -10.11
C GLU A 246 -17.37 44.94 -10.82
N ASP A 247 -16.85 45.32 -12.00
CA ASP A 247 -17.36 46.45 -12.79
C ASP A 247 -18.81 46.19 -13.26
N LEU A 248 -19.06 44.99 -13.80
CA LEU A 248 -20.41 44.64 -14.27
C LEU A 248 -21.37 44.42 -13.10
N MET A 249 -20.89 43.82 -12.01
CA MET A 249 -21.67 43.64 -10.77
C MET A 249 -22.10 44.97 -10.18
N GLN A 250 -21.20 45.97 -10.11
CA GLN A 250 -21.53 47.31 -9.64
C GLN A 250 -22.58 47.99 -10.53
N LYS A 251 -22.43 47.89 -11.87
CA LYS A 251 -23.42 48.43 -12.83
C LYS A 251 -24.79 47.80 -12.68
N VAL A 252 -24.87 46.50 -12.38
CA VAL A 252 -26.13 45.80 -12.11
C VAL A 252 -26.74 46.28 -10.80
N GLN A 253 -25.95 46.39 -9.73
CA GLN A 253 -26.42 46.88 -8.43
C GLN A 253 -26.89 48.33 -8.50
N ASP A 254 -26.17 49.20 -9.20
CA ASP A 254 -26.56 50.58 -9.46
C ASP A 254 -27.90 50.62 -10.21
N CYS A 255 -28.05 49.82 -11.28
CA CYS A 255 -29.30 49.69 -12.01
C CYS A 255 -30.44 49.23 -11.09
N MET A 256 -30.22 48.19 -10.28
CA MET A 256 -31.21 47.65 -9.34
C MET A 256 -31.60 48.63 -8.23
N SER A 257 -30.66 49.41 -7.70
CA SER A 257 -30.90 50.37 -6.61
C SER A 257 -31.78 51.56 -7.03
N HIS A 258 -31.77 51.93 -8.32
CA HIS A 258 -32.68 52.95 -8.87
C HIS A 258 -34.15 52.50 -8.83
N PHE A 259 -34.40 51.19 -8.78
CA PHE A 259 -35.70 50.60 -8.52
C PHE A 259 -35.89 50.43 -7.00
N LEU A 260 -35.84 51.54 -6.26
CA LEU A 260 -36.02 51.63 -4.80
C LEU A 260 -37.14 50.71 -4.31
N PHE A 261 -36.76 49.72 -3.50
CA PHE A 261 -37.57 48.57 -3.07
C PHE A 261 -38.11 47.77 -4.27
N PRO A 262 -37.75 46.48 -4.46
CA PRO A 262 -38.63 45.65 -5.22
C PRO A 262 -39.98 45.73 -4.50
N PRO A 263 -41.08 46.15 -5.13
CA PRO A 263 -42.34 45.60 -4.66
C PRO A 263 -42.09 44.09 -4.66
N ARG A 264 -42.67 43.37 -3.70
CA ARG A 264 -42.97 41.94 -3.92
C ARG A 264 -43.93 41.77 -5.11
N SER A 265 -43.72 42.47 -6.23
CA SER A 265 -44.33 42.26 -7.51
C SER A 265 -43.72 40.98 -8.02
N TYR A 266 -44.33 39.89 -7.56
CA TYR A 266 -44.30 38.55 -8.13
C TYR A 266 -42.94 38.23 -8.77
N ALA A 267 -41.95 37.90 -7.95
CA ALA A 267 -41.00 36.90 -8.40
C ALA A 267 -41.86 35.67 -8.68
N GLU A 268 -42.35 35.53 -9.91
CA GLU A 268 -42.98 34.29 -10.33
C GLU A 268 -41.85 33.26 -10.32
N PRO A 269 -41.92 32.21 -9.48
CA PRO A 269 -40.97 31.14 -9.55
C PRO A 269 -41.20 30.42 -10.89
N MET A 270 -40.47 30.80 -11.94
CA MET A 270 -40.50 30.07 -13.21
C MET A 270 -39.96 28.65 -13.02
N GLU A 271 -39.00 28.50 -12.11
CA GLU A 271 -38.41 27.25 -11.62
C GLU A 271 -38.13 27.43 -10.12
N PRO A 272 -37.95 26.34 -9.34
CA PRO A 272 -37.43 26.51 -7.99
C PRO A 272 -36.13 27.33 -8.06
N ASN A 273 -36.13 28.50 -7.40
CA ASN A 273 -34.94 29.27 -7.03
C ASN A 273 -34.36 30.21 -8.10
N ILE A 274 -35.15 30.60 -9.09
CA ILE A 274 -34.79 31.71 -9.99
C ILE A 274 -35.63 32.93 -9.61
N HIS A 275 -34.97 33.99 -9.15
CA HIS A 275 -35.65 35.27 -8.90
C HIS A 275 -35.42 36.19 -10.10
N GLU A 276 -36.40 36.23 -11.00
CA GLU A 276 -36.42 37.20 -12.08
C GLU A 276 -36.97 38.53 -11.58
N TYR A 277 -36.19 39.60 -11.73
CA TYR A 277 -36.66 40.96 -11.55
C TYR A 277 -37.30 41.41 -12.86
N ILE A 278 -38.63 41.36 -12.89
CA ILE A 278 -39.44 41.53 -14.11
C ILE A 278 -39.33 42.95 -14.67
N ILE A 279 -39.34 42.99 -16.00
CA ILE A 279 -39.43 44.14 -16.90
C ILE A 279 -40.59 45.08 -16.50
N GLN A 280 -40.28 46.31 -16.08
CA GLN A 280 -41.25 47.41 -15.89
C GLN A 280 -41.24 48.31 -17.14
N ASN A 281 -42.38 48.91 -17.50
CA ASN A 281 -42.41 49.97 -18.54
C ASN A 281 -41.85 51.29 -17.98
N ARG A 282 -40.54 51.31 -17.69
CA ARG A 282 -39.80 52.48 -17.24
C ARG A 282 -38.44 52.53 -17.92
N THR A 283 -37.92 53.73 -18.11
CA THR A 283 -36.53 53.94 -18.53
C THR A 283 -35.58 53.45 -17.43
N SER A 284 -34.45 52.86 -17.82
CA SER A 284 -33.44 52.34 -16.90
C SER A 284 -32.05 52.91 -17.21
N LYS A 285 -31.18 53.02 -16.20
CA LYS A 285 -29.79 53.44 -16.39
C LYS A 285 -28.87 52.26 -16.15
N PHE A 286 -27.99 51.97 -17.10
CA PHE A 286 -26.98 50.92 -16.98
C PHE A 286 -25.61 51.44 -17.42
N GLY A 287 -24.62 51.42 -16.52
CA GLY A 287 -23.28 51.93 -16.82
C GLY A 287 -23.24 53.38 -17.31
N GLY A 288 -24.13 54.24 -16.79
CA GLY A 288 -24.24 55.65 -17.19
C GLY A 288 -25.02 55.90 -18.50
N LYS A 289 -25.48 54.85 -19.20
CA LYS A 289 -26.30 54.97 -20.42
C LYS A 289 -27.79 54.86 -20.09
N ASP A 290 -28.58 55.80 -20.61
CA ASP A 290 -30.05 55.75 -20.56
C ASP A 290 -30.59 54.73 -21.57
N LEU A 291 -31.33 53.74 -21.06
CA LEU A 291 -32.02 52.72 -21.84
C LEU A 291 -33.51 53.05 -21.88
N GLN A 292 -34.05 53.14 -23.11
CA GLN A 292 -35.48 53.36 -23.38
C GLN A 292 -36.33 52.23 -22.80
N GLU A 293 -37.58 52.49 -22.47
CA GLU A 293 -38.50 51.47 -21.95
C GLU A 293 -38.62 50.24 -22.88
N PRO A 294 -38.82 49.03 -22.33
CA PRO A 294 -39.04 48.72 -20.91
C PRO A 294 -37.72 48.46 -20.14
N THR A 295 -37.70 48.14 -18.84
CA THR A 295 -36.45 47.96 -18.09
C THR A 295 -35.67 46.69 -18.51
N LEU A 296 -34.41 46.56 -18.10
CA LEU A 296 -33.63 45.33 -18.31
C LEU A 296 -34.27 44.16 -17.52
N SER A 297 -34.36 42.98 -18.14
CA SER A 297 -34.68 41.72 -17.44
C SER A 297 -33.39 41.23 -16.79
N ILE A 298 -33.33 41.31 -15.47
CA ILE A 298 -32.19 40.87 -14.67
C ILE A 298 -32.67 39.70 -13.82
N VAL A 299 -32.03 38.55 -14.02
CA VAL A 299 -32.29 37.35 -13.25
C VAL A 299 -31.18 37.22 -12.23
N ALA A 300 -31.53 37.18 -10.94
CA ALA A 300 -30.57 36.89 -9.90
C ALA A 300 -30.54 35.39 -9.61
N THR A 301 -29.33 34.83 -9.58
CA THR A 301 -29.08 33.40 -9.49
C THR A 301 -28.65 32.94 -8.10
N TYR A 302 -28.88 33.77 -7.08
CA TYR A 302 -28.44 33.51 -5.71
C TYR A 302 -29.19 32.33 -5.07
N ARG A 303 -28.49 31.59 -4.22
CA ARG A 303 -29.04 30.48 -3.43
C ARG A 303 -30.03 30.98 -2.36
N GLY A 304 -31.24 30.42 -2.33
CA GLY A 304 -32.24 30.69 -1.30
C GLY A 304 -31.96 29.92 0.01
N SER A 305 -32.46 30.42 1.14
CA SER A 305 -32.24 29.84 2.49
C SER A 305 -32.81 28.42 2.70
N GLY A 306 -33.47 27.82 1.70
CA GLY A 306 -34.05 26.47 1.75
C GLY A 306 -33.47 25.48 0.73
N ASP A 307 -32.48 25.90 -0.06
CA ASP A 307 -31.99 25.11 -1.18
C ASP A 307 -31.02 24.03 -0.75
N LYS A 308 -31.21 22.84 -1.31
CA LYS A 308 -30.29 21.72 -1.07
C LYS A 308 -28.96 22.02 -1.76
N ILE A 309 -27.89 21.98 -0.97
CA ILE A 309 -26.52 22.04 -1.48
C ILE A 309 -26.29 20.80 -2.35
N VAL A 310 -26.00 21.01 -3.63
CA VAL A 310 -25.75 19.94 -4.60
C VAL A 310 -24.44 19.21 -4.25
N SER A 311 -23.39 19.98 -3.97
CA SER A 311 -22.10 19.45 -3.48
C SER A 311 -21.32 20.52 -2.70
N PRO A 312 -20.41 20.17 -1.76
CA PRO A 312 -19.76 21.13 -0.86
C PRO A 312 -18.98 22.25 -1.56
N GLY A 313 -18.39 22.00 -2.73
CA GLY A 313 -17.67 23.02 -3.51
C GLY A 313 -18.51 23.71 -4.59
N LEU A 314 -19.68 23.16 -4.92
CA LEU A 314 -20.68 23.82 -5.78
C LEU A 314 -21.67 24.65 -4.92
N VAL A 315 -21.19 25.77 -4.40
CA VAL A 315 -21.94 26.67 -3.52
C VAL A 315 -22.95 27.52 -4.30
N GLU A 316 -22.67 27.85 -5.55
CA GLU A 316 -23.54 28.67 -6.38
C GLU A 316 -24.44 27.78 -7.23
N MET A 317 -25.59 28.30 -7.66
CA MET A 317 -26.51 27.50 -8.48
C MET A 317 -26.11 27.47 -9.95
N TRP A 318 -25.37 28.47 -10.42
CA TRP A 318 -25.02 28.62 -11.82
C TRP A 318 -23.55 28.97 -11.97
N TYR A 319 -22.89 28.37 -12.96
CA TYR A 319 -21.51 28.68 -13.32
C TYR A 319 -21.39 28.90 -14.82
N SER A 320 -20.56 29.87 -15.20
CA SER A 320 -20.15 30.10 -16.57
C SER A 320 -18.92 29.27 -16.87
N LEU A 321 -18.93 28.57 -17.99
CA LEU A 321 -17.77 27.85 -18.51
C LEU A 321 -17.20 28.65 -19.67
N SER A 322 -16.05 29.29 -19.44
CA SER A 322 -15.35 30.10 -20.45
C SER A 322 -13.97 29.51 -20.75
N ASN A 323 -13.51 29.60 -21.99
CA ASN A 323 -12.27 28.96 -22.44
C ASN A 323 -10.99 29.49 -21.77
N ASP A 324 -11.03 30.70 -21.21
CA ASP A 324 -9.86 31.37 -20.63
C ASP A 324 -10.08 31.78 -19.15
N GLY A 325 -11.19 31.36 -18.55
CA GLY A 325 -11.52 31.66 -17.15
C GLY A 325 -11.60 33.17 -16.81
N SER A 326 -11.62 34.04 -17.82
CA SER A 326 -11.62 35.49 -17.61
C SER A 326 -13.04 36.02 -17.46
N PRO A 327 -13.27 37.04 -16.59
CA PRO A 327 -14.58 37.64 -16.43
C PRO A 327 -15.17 38.17 -17.75
N GLU A 328 -14.32 38.72 -18.62
CA GLU A 328 -14.72 39.24 -19.93
C GLU A 328 -15.16 38.15 -20.89
N ALA A 329 -14.44 37.02 -20.95
CA ALA A 329 -14.83 35.87 -21.76
C ALA A 329 -16.12 35.24 -21.24
N ALA A 330 -16.35 35.26 -19.93
CA ALA A 330 -17.56 34.72 -19.31
C ALA A 330 -18.83 35.51 -19.67
N ARG A 331 -18.74 36.81 -20.00
CA ARG A 331 -19.89 37.69 -20.28
C ARG A 331 -20.84 37.18 -21.37
N GLN A 332 -20.32 36.49 -22.38
CA GLN A 332 -21.10 35.91 -23.48
C GLN A 332 -20.91 34.38 -23.60
N ALA A 333 -20.35 33.76 -22.56
CA ALA A 333 -20.20 32.31 -22.50
C ALA A 333 -21.50 31.63 -22.05
N ASP A 334 -21.60 30.33 -22.34
CA ASP A 334 -22.71 29.52 -21.85
C ASP A 334 -22.59 29.30 -20.34
N TYR A 335 -23.74 29.23 -19.66
CA TYR A 335 -23.82 29.04 -18.22
C TYR A 335 -24.67 27.82 -17.89
N TYR A 336 -24.29 27.12 -16.83
CA TYR A 336 -24.76 25.80 -16.48
C TYR A 336 -25.20 25.75 -15.03
N ASN A 337 -26.26 24.99 -14.75
CA ASN A 337 -26.68 24.73 -13.37
C ASN A 337 -25.64 23.82 -12.68
N ALA A 338 -25.43 24.00 -11.38
CA ALA A 338 -24.57 23.18 -10.54
C ALA A 338 -24.87 21.67 -10.67
N SER A 339 -26.14 21.29 -10.86
CA SER A 339 -26.53 19.90 -11.10
C SER A 339 -25.99 19.33 -12.41
N TYR A 340 -25.94 20.15 -13.47
CA TYR A 340 -25.38 19.78 -14.76
C TYR A 340 -23.86 19.61 -14.67
N ILE A 341 -23.19 20.56 -14.01
CA ILE A 341 -21.75 20.50 -13.78
C ILE A 341 -21.39 19.26 -12.95
N LEU A 342 -22.21 18.93 -11.95
CA LEU A 342 -22.01 17.71 -11.16
C LEU A 342 -22.12 16.43 -12.00
N SER A 343 -23.09 16.36 -12.92
CA SER A 343 -23.32 15.17 -13.75
C SER A 343 -22.38 15.02 -14.94
N HIS A 344 -21.83 16.13 -15.45
CA HIS A 344 -20.92 16.17 -16.59
C HIS A 344 -19.46 16.48 -16.20
N GLY A 345 -19.20 16.64 -14.89
CA GLY A 345 -17.87 16.81 -14.34
C GLY A 345 -17.18 15.46 -14.15
N SER A 346 -15.97 15.33 -14.70
CA SER A 346 -15.15 14.12 -14.55
C SER A 346 -13.66 14.44 -14.50
N CYS A 347 -12.92 13.58 -13.81
CA CYS A 347 -11.46 13.66 -13.80
C CYS A 347 -10.88 13.00 -15.04
N LYS A 348 -10.04 13.74 -15.77
CA LYS A 348 -9.34 13.23 -16.97
C LYS A 348 -7.84 13.19 -16.73
N PRO A 349 -7.13 12.19 -17.29
CA PRO A 349 -5.68 12.13 -17.21
C PRO A 349 -5.06 13.28 -18.01
N SER A 350 -4.06 13.91 -17.42
CA SER A 350 -3.22 14.93 -18.05
C SER A 350 -1.95 14.30 -18.64
N GLU A 351 -1.16 15.08 -19.38
CA GLU A 351 0.04 14.63 -20.09
C GLU A 351 1.24 14.37 -19.15
N THR A 352 1.15 14.86 -17.91
CA THR A 352 2.22 14.68 -16.91
C THR A 352 1.93 13.52 -15.97
N TYR A 353 2.99 12.82 -15.57
CA TYR A 353 2.95 11.67 -14.69
C TYR A 353 3.63 11.98 -13.36
N GLN A 354 3.19 11.31 -12.31
CA GLN A 354 3.80 11.34 -10.99
C GLN A 354 4.23 9.93 -10.62
N TRP A 355 5.40 9.80 -10.01
CA TRP A 355 5.87 8.55 -9.44
C TRP A 355 5.69 8.58 -7.92
N GLY A 356 5.36 7.46 -7.31
CA GLY A 356 5.05 7.43 -5.89
C GLY A 356 4.86 6.05 -5.30
N PHE A 357 4.35 6.07 -4.07
CA PHE A 357 4.08 4.90 -3.25
C PHE A 357 2.58 4.81 -2.94
N SER A 358 2.06 3.58 -2.87
CA SER A 358 0.82 3.30 -2.16
C SER A 358 1.11 3.27 -0.66
N TYR A 359 0.52 4.20 0.09
CA TYR A 359 0.67 4.30 1.54
C TYR A 359 0.23 3.02 2.25
N ILE A 360 -0.87 2.38 1.79
CA ILE A 360 -1.35 1.13 2.40
C ILE A 360 -0.32 0.01 2.22
N PHE A 361 0.24 -0.14 1.01
CA PHE A 361 1.28 -1.13 0.77
C PHE A 361 2.56 -0.83 1.54
N LEU A 362 2.98 0.43 1.59
CA LEU A 362 4.14 0.84 2.37
C LEU A 362 3.98 0.45 3.84
N PHE A 363 2.81 0.74 4.42
CA PHE A 363 2.50 0.35 5.79
C PHE A 363 2.53 -1.18 5.98
N MET A 364 1.91 -1.96 5.08
CA MET A 364 1.94 -3.43 5.15
C MET A 364 3.36 -3.98 5.01
N VAL A 365 4.16 -3.49 4.07
CA VAL A 365 5.55 -3.90 3.86
C VAL A 365 6.41 -3.54 5.08
N SER A 366 6.18 -2.40 5.72
CA SER A 366 6.84 -2.05 6.99
C SER A 366 6.50 -3.03 8.11
N ILE A 367 5.22 -3.43 8.26
CA ILE A 367 4.81 -4.45 9.23
C ILE A 367 5.48 -5.80 8.92
N PHE A 368 5.50 -6.23 7.66
CA PHE A 368 6.14 -7.49 7.29
C PHE A 368 7.65 -7.48 7.52
N ASN A 369 8.34 -6.38 7.19
CA ASN A 369 9.76 -6.19 7.49
C ASN A 369 10.02 -6.26 9.01
N PHE A 370 9.15 -5.66 9.82
CA PHE A 370 9.25 -5.70 11.27
C PHE A 370 9.10 -7.13 11.80
N ILE A 371 8.05 -7.84 11.39
CA ILE A 371 7.80 -9.23 11.79
C ILE A 371 8.97 -10.11 11.38
N TRP A 372 9.43 -9.99 10.13
CA TRP A 372 10.59 -10.72 9.62
C TRP A 372 11.85 -10.43 10.44
N SER A 373 12.10 -9.18 10.80
CA SER A 373 13.24 -8.77 11.63
C SER A 373 13.17 -9.39 13.03
N CYS A 374 12.00 -9.37 13.67
CA CYS A 374 11.78 -10.01 14.95
C CYS A 374 12.02 -11.52 14.88
N ILE A 375 11.60 -12.18 13.80
CA ILE A 375 11.87 -13.61 13.56
C ILE A 375 13.38 -13.85 13.47
N MET A 376 14.10 -13.08 12.66
CA MET A 376 15.55 -13.24 12.48
C MET A 376 16.32 -13.04 13.79
N VAL A 377 16.02 -11.95 14.51
CA VAL A 377 16.63 -11.65 15.80
C VAL A 377 16.28 -12.72 16.83
N GLY A 378 15.03 -13.18 16.87
CA GLY A 378 14.57 -14.22 17.79
C GLY A 378 15.31 -15.55 17.56
N MET A 379 15.43 -15.98 16.31
CA MET A 379 16.17 -17.21 15.95
C MET A 379 17.67 -17.06 16.23
N TRP A 380 18.28 -15.94 15.89
CA TRP A 380 19.69 -15.66 16.19
C TRP A 380 19.94 -15.63 17.72
N PHE A 381 19.01 -15.07 18.48
CA PHE A 381 19.13 -15.03 19.93
C PHE A 381 18.94 -16.40 20.60
N ASP A 382 18.04 -17.23 20.09
CA ASP A 382 17.85 -18.60 20.55
C ASP A 382 19.11 -19.44 20.31
N THR A 383 19.68 -19.34 19.12
CA THR A 383 20.90 -20.07 18.74
C THR A 383 22.13 -19.64 19.53
N THR A 384 22.37 -18.34 19.67
CA THR A 384 23.50 -17.81 20.45
C THR A 384 23.45 -18.23 21.92
N ARG A 385 22.25 -18.35 22.51
CA ARG A 385 22.06 -18.78 23.90
C ARG A 385 22.12 -20.29 24.07
N GLY A 386 21.52 -21.03 23.14
CA GLY A 386 21.29 -22.46 23.24
C GLY A 386 22.43 -23.32 22.69
N SER A 387 23.05 -22.92 21.57
CA SER A 387 23.97 -23.80 20.82
C SER A 387 25.34 -23.93 21.48
N ARG A 388 25.77 -25.17 21.65
CA ARG A 388 27.10 -25.51 22.12
C ARG A 388 28.14 -25.31 21.00
N MET A 389 27.82 -25.70 19.77
CA MET A 389 28.71 -25.52 18.61
C MET A 389 28.98 -24.04 18.34
N TYR A 390 27.94 -23.20 18.43
CA TYR A 390 28.08 -21.76 18.28
C TYR A 390 29.02 -21.16 19.34
N LYS A 391 28.86 -21.55 20.61
CA LYS A 391 29.71 -21.10 21.72
C LYS A 391 31.15 -21.61 21.61
N ALA A 392 31.36 -22.77 21.00
CA ALA A 392 32.69 -23.29 20.71
C ALA A 392 33.38 -22.57 19.53
N GLY A 393 32.79 -21.50 18.98
CA GLY A 393 33.35 -20.73 17.88
C GLY A 393 33.16 -21.37 16.51
N ARG A 394 32.44 -22.50 16.43
CA ARG A 394 32.20 -23.19 15.16
C ARG A 394 31.07 -22.50 14.40
N ARG A 395 31.42 -21.83 13.30
CA ARG A 395 30.47 -21.16 12.42
C ARG A 395 30.05 -22.08 11.27
N PRO A 396 28.76 -22.13 10.93
CA PRO A 396 28.34 -22.78 9.71
C PRO A 396 28.78 -21.93 8.52
N GLY A 397 29.24 -22.60 7.47
CA GLY A 397 29.63 -21.97 6.22
C GLY A 397 29.63 -23.02 5.13
N LEU A 398 29.47 -22.58 3.87
CA LEU A 398 29.29 -23.45 2.72
C LEU A 398 30.27 -24.64 2.70
N LEU A 399 31.58 -24.36 2.73
CA LEU A 399 32.62 -25.39 2.69
C LEU A 399 32.58 -26.33 3.91
N ARG A 400 32.23 -25.79 5.08
CA ARG A 400 32.09 -26.61 6.31
C ARG A 400 30.92 -27.57 6.18
N SER A 401 29.80 -27.09 5.67
CA SER A 401 28.60 -27.90 5.44
C SER A 401 28.84 -29.00 4.40
N ILE A 402 29.64 -28.73 3.35
CA ILE A 402 30.07 -29.75 2.38
C ILE A 402 30.91 -30.83 3.08
N MET A 403 31.91 -30.42 3.88
CA MET A 403 32.73 -31.40 4.60
C MET A 403 31.91 -32.23 5.59
N ASP A 404 31.00 -31.60 6.33
CA ASP A 404 30.19 -32.28 7.34
C ASP A 404 29.18 -33.27 6.70
N ILE A 405 28.53 -32.90 5.60
CA ILE A 405 27.64 -33.83 4.90
C ILE A 405 28.41 -34.96 4.21
N SER A 406 29.55 -34.66 3.59
CA SER A 406 30.38 -35.67 2.91
C SER A 406 30.89 -36.73 3.89
N ALA A 407 31.31 -36.31 5.09
CA ALA A 407 31.71 -37.21 6.16
C ALA A 407 30.55 -38.10 6.64
N ALA A 408 29.36 -37.52 6.84
CA ALA A 408 28.18 -38.28 7.25
C ALA A 408 27.73 -39.30 6.18
N ILE A 409 27.75 -38.93 4.91
CA ILE A 409 27.42 -39.83 3.79
C ILE A 409 28.43 -40.99 3.71
N ARG A 410 29.74 -40.70 3.83
CA ARG A 410 30.80 -41.73 3.85
C ARG A 410 30.68 -42.69 5.03
N GLU A 411 30.26 -42.19 6.19
CA GLU A 411 30.00 -43.02 7.37
C GLU A 411 28.78 -43.95 7.16
N GLU A 412 27.79 -43.50 6.38
CA GLU A 412 26.53 -44.24 6.18
C GLU A 412 26.57 -45.26 5.05
N LEU A 413 27.19 -44.92 3.93
CA LEU A 413 27.27 -45.76 2.72
C LEU A 413 28.65 -46.42 2.54
N GLY A 414 29.62 -46.07 3.40
CA GLY A 414 30.98 -46.61 3.39
C GLY A 414 31.90 -46.00 2.33
N ASN A 415 33.11 -46.53 2.22
CA ASN A 415 34.16 -46.01 1.33
C ASN A 415 33.86 -46.17 -0.18
N ARG A 416 32.78 -46.88 -0.55
CA ARG A 416 32.40 -47.10 -1.96
C ARG A 416 31.61 -45.93 -2.56
N VAL A 417 31.18 -44.96 -1.75
CA VAL A 417 30.41 -43.78 -2.18
C VAL A 417 31.11 -42.98 -3.28
N ASP A 418 32.45 -42.88 -3.21
CA ASP A 418 33.22 -42.09 -4.17
C ASP A 418 33.11 -42.63 -5.62
N GLN A 419 32.61 -43.86 -5.81
CA GLN A 419 32.43 -44.52 -7.10
C GLN A 419 30.95 -44.69 -7.50
N MET A 420 30.01 -44.28 -6.66
CA MET A 420 28.57 -44.44 -6.90
C MET A 420 28.01 -43.29 -7.76
N SER A 421 26.99 -43.58 -8.58
CA SER A 421 26.25 -42.54 -9.29
C SER A 421 25.37 -41.73 -8.34
N GLU A 422 24.93 -40.54 -8.75
CA GLU A 422 24.07 -39.69 -7.91
C GLU A 422 22.76 -40.41 -7.53
N ASP A 423 22.17 -41.17 -8.45
CA ASP A 423 20.94 -41.92 -8.21
C ASP A 423 21.16 -43.07 -7.21
N ASP A 424 22.28 -43.78 -7.33
CA ASP A 424 22.64 -44.84 -6.37
C ASP A 424 22.89 -44.28 -4.97
N ILE A 425 23.49 -43.09 -4.85
CA ILE A 425 23.70 -42.41 -3.56
C ILE A 425 22.35 -42.01 -2.96
N ARG A 426 21.43 -41.46 -3.76
CA ARG A 426 20.09 -41.07 -3.30
C ARG A 426 19.28 -42.28 -2.84
N ASP A 427 19.29 -43.36 -3.60
CA ASP A 427 18.60 -44.61 -3.24
C ASP A 427 19.23 -45.26 -2.01
N GLY A 428 20.57 -45.23 -1.90
CA GLY A 428 21.31 -45.68 -0.73
C GLY A 428 20.89 -44.93 0.54
N LEU A 429 20.88 -43.59 0.51
CA LEU A 429 20.46 -42.74 1.63
C LEU A 429 18.97 -42.88 1.96
N ARG A 430 18.11 -43.16 0.96
CA ARG A 430 16.68 -43.41 1.19
C ARG A 430 16.46 -44.75 1.90
N ASN A 431 17.25 -45.77 1.57
CA ASN A 431 17.14 -47.11 2.12
C ASN A 431 17.72 -47.24 3.54
N SER A 432 18.75 -46.46 3.87
CA SER A 432 19.41 -46.49 5.16
C SER A 432 18.64 -45.81 6.31
N GLU A 433 17.62 -44.99 5.98
CA GLU A 433 16.82 -44.18 6.92
C GLU A 433 17.64 -43.30 7.88
N GLY A 434 18.93 -43.07 7.59
CA GLY A 434 19.82 -42.33 8.47
C GLY A 434 19.41 -40.88 8.62
N LYS A 435 19.66 -40.36 9.82
CA LYS A 435 19.41 -38.97 10.18
C LYS A 435 20.69 -38.37 10.72
N LEU A 436 20.85 -37.08 10.45
CA LEU A 436 21.96 -36.27 10.92
C LEU A 436 21.69 -35.76 12.33
N LEU A 437 22.70 -35.85 13.19
CA LEU A 437 22.72 -35.38 14.58
C LEU A 437 24.13 -34.88 14.93
N VAL A 438 24.24 -33.97 15.89
CA VAL A 438 25.53 -33.70 16.57
C VAL A 438 25.53 -34.41 17.93
N PRO A 439 26.37 -35.44 18.13
CA PRO A 439 26.43 -36.16 19.41
C PRO A 439 26.79 -35.25 20.60
N GLU A 440 26.30 -35.57 21.80
CA GLU A 440 26.50 -34.70 22.99
C GLU A 440 27.96 -34.48 23.39
N ARG A 441 28.87 -35.38 23.01
CA ARG A 441 30.31 -35.32 23.34
C ARG A 441 31.19 -34.84 22.18
N GLU A 442 30.60 -34.64 21.01
CA GLU A 442 31.34 -34.27 19.80
C GLU A 442 30.90 -32.90 19.28
N LEU A 443 31.78 -32.28 18.48
CA LEU A 443 31.52 -31.02 17.78
C LEU A 443 31.45 -31.23 16.26
N ARG A 444 31.30 -32.49 15.81
CA ARG A 444 31.10 -32.85 14.41
C ARG A 444 29.68 -33.39 14.21
N ILE A 445 29.15 -33.15 13.02
CA ILE A 445 27.89 -33.77 12.59
C ILE A 445 28.21 -35.24 12.30
N GLY A 446 27.39 -36.14 12.84
CA GLY A 446 27.53 -37.58 12.68
C GLY A 446 26.18 -38.27 12.51
N ARG A 447 26.22 -39.58 12.33
CA ARG A 447 25.05 -40.45 12.16
C ARG A 447 24.42 -40.85 13.50
N THR A 448 23.13 -41.22 13.48
CA THR A 448 22.53 -42.03 14.55
C THR A 448 23.15 -43.43 14.58
N SER A 449 24.02 -43.72 15.56
CA SER A 449 24.51 -45.09 15.81
C SER A 449 23.31 -46.04 15.98
N GLY A 450 23.19 -47.01 15.08
CA GLY A 450 22.06 -47.92 15.01
C GLY A 450 21.89 -48.73 16.29
N HIS A 451 20.69 -48.65 16.88
CA HIS A 451 20.15 -49.78 17.63
C HIS A 451 19.49 -50.70 16.59
N GLU A 452 19.87 -51.98 16.58
CA GLU A 452 19.29 -53.02 15.72
C GLU A 452 17.75 -53.01 15.75
N PRO A 453 17.06 -53.10 14.60
CA PRO A 453 15.62 -53.28 14.58
C PRO A 453 15.28 -54.76 14.79
N THR A 454 15.07 -55.17 16.04
CA THR A 454 14.34 -56.40 16.35
C THR A 454 12.84 -56.15 16.15
N GLU A 455 12.32 -56.33 14.93
CA GLU A 455 11.00 -56.93 14.64
C GLU A 455 10.65 -56.83 13.14
N PRO A 456 10.00 -57.86 12.55
CA PRO A 456 9.69 -57.90 11.12
C PRO A 456 8.54 -56.95 10.74
N ALA A 457 8.72 -56.26 9.61
CA ALA A 457 7.83 -55.23 9.08
C ALA A 457 6.42 -55.76 8.74
N ARG A 458 5.40 -55.23 9.43
CA ARG A 458 3.97 -55.44 9.12
C ARG A 458 3.54 -54.56 7.94
N LYS A 459 2.69 -55.10 7.05
CA LYS A 459 2.26 -54.50 5.77
C LYS A 459 1.73 -53.06 5.92
N ARG A 460 2.23 -52.19 5.03
CA ARG A 460 2.17 -50.71 5.04
C ARG A 460 0.89 -50.17 4.39
N THR A 461 0.30 -49.15 4.99
CA THR A 461 -0.92 -48.48 4.49
C THR A 461 -0.58 -47.11 3.87
N TRP A 462 -1.28 -46.73 2.80
CA TRP A 462 -1.04 -45.51 2.01
C TRP A 462 -1.05 -44.20 2.82
N LYS A 463 -1.80 -44.12 3.93
CA LYS A 463 -1.80 -42.96 4.84
C LYS A 463 -0.44 -42.71 5.53
N THR A 464 0.41 -43.73 5.67
CA THR A 464 1.74 -43.61 6.27
C THR A 464 2.81 -43.13 5.29
N ALA A 465 2.53 -43.14 3.98
CA ALA A 465 3.43 -42.63 2.95
C ALA A 465 3.45 -41.09 2.88
N ILE A 466 2.34 -40.45 3.29
CA ILE A 466 2.19 -38.99 3.32
C ILE A 466 2.81 -38.38 4.59
N THR A 467 2.96 -39.17 5.66
CA THR A 467 3.45 -38.73 6.98
C THR A 467 4.90 -39.13 7.31
N LYS A 468 5.64 -39.66 6.33
CA LYS A 468 7.09 -39.82 6.46
C LYS A 468 7.75 -38.47 6.17
N GLY A 469 8.45 -37.93 7.17
CA GLY A 469 9.41 -36.84 6.98
C GLY A 469 10.35 -37.18 5.82
N SER A 470 10.87 -36.17 5.14
CA SER A 470 11.49 -36.32 3.84
C SER A 470 12.83 -37.05 3.92
N THR A 471 12.85 -38.38 4.00
CA THR A 471 13.96 -39.18 3.47
C THR A 471 14.07 -38.89 1.98
N PHE A 472 15.30 -38.81 1.46
CA PHE A 472 15.66 -38.25 0.16
C PHE A 472 14.60 -38.42 -0.94
#